data_AF-A0A1F3M996-F1
#
_entry.id   AF-A0A1F3M996-F1
#
_cell.length_a   1.000
_cell.length_b   1.000
_cell.length_c   1.000
_cell.angle_alpha   90.00
_cell.angle_beta   90.00
_cell.angle_gamma   90.00
#
_symmetry.space_group_name_H-M   'P 1'
#
loop_
_entity.id
_entity.type
_entity.pdbx_description
1 polymer ?
#
loop_
_entity_poly.entity_id
_entity_poly.type
_entity_poly.pdbx_seq_one_letter_code
_entity_poly.pdbx_strand_id
1 'polypeptide(L)'
;MGRRGIIANKLKSSSGWGAEGNGTNSAGLNVLPSGYRSQYQNAVFESLGYSAHFWSGEEFNSGMVWIRGFDGSENIDRNLFAKDFGLSIRCIKD
;
A
#
# COMPACT_ATOMS: atom_id res chain seq x y z
N MET A 1 -5.33 14.31 -2.54
CA MET A 1 -5.70 13.15 -1.70
C MET A 1 -7.12 12.74 -2.06
N GLY A 2 -7.33 11.49 -2.45
CA GLY A 2 -8.66 10.98 -2.76
C GLY A 2 -8.85 9.59 -2.16
N ARG A 3 -9.87 9.43 -1.33
CA ARG A 3 -10.33 8.13 -0.82
C ARG A 3 -11.19 7.49 -1.90
N ARG A 4 -10.77 6.35 -2.44
CA ARG A 4 -11.55 5.62 -3.45
C ARG A 4 -11.98 4.26 -2.88
N GLY A 5 -13.18 4.24 -2.32
CA GLY A 5 -13.99 3.04 -2.13
C GLY A 5 -13.78 2.28 -0.82
N ILE A 6 -14.89 1.71 -0.32
CA ILE A 6 -15.00 0.85 0.86
C ILE A 6 -14.74 -0.61 0.44
N ILE A 7 -13.57 -0.88 -0.12
CA ILE A 7 -13.23 -2.22 -0.65
C ILE A 7 -11.94 -2.80 -0.07
N ALA A 8 -11.17 -2.03 0.72
CA ALA A 8 -9.88 -2.49 1.23
C ALA A 8 -10.02 -3.79 2.02
N ASN A 9 -11.08 -3.93 2.84
CA ASN A 9 -11.32 -5.16 3.60
C ASN A 9 -11.49 -6.41 2.73
N LYS A 10 -11.99 -6.30 1.50
CA LYS A 10 -12.09 -7.47 0.59
C LYS A 10 -10.75 -7.83 -0.04
N LEU A 11 -9.80 -6.90 -0.08
CA LEU A 11 -8.49 -7.04 -0.72
C LEU A 11 -7.37 -7.42 0.27
N LYS A 12 -7.43 -6.91 1.51
CA LYS A 12 -6.44 -7.17 2.57
C LYS A 12 -6.43 -8.64 2.99
N SER A 13 -5.24 -9.13 3.36
CA SER A 13 -5.05 -10.45 3.96
C SER A 13 -5.89 -10.61 5.23
N SER A 14 -6.25 -11.85 5.54
CA SER A 14 -7.03 -12.19 6.75
C SER A 14 -6.21 -12.17 8.04
N SER A 15 -4.91 -11.92 7.94
CA SER A 15 -3.98 -11.85 9.08
C SER A 15 -2.80 -10.93 8.77
N GLY A 16 -2.06 -10.57 9.83
CA GLY A 16 -0.82 -9.79 9.75
C GLY A 16 -1.00 -8.28 9.93
N TRP A 17 -2.21 -7.74 9.78
CA TRP A 17 -2.49 -6.33 10.03
C TRP A 17 -2.67 -6.08 11.54
N GLY A 18 -1.91 -5.13 12.07
CA GLY A 18 -2.07 -4.62 13.42
C GLY A 18 -3.35 -3.79 13.58
N ALA A 19 -3.66 -3.43 14.82
CA ALA A 19 -4.80 -2.58 15.19
C ALA A 19 -6.14 -3.05 14.59
N GLU A 20 -6.37 -4.37 14.60
CA GLU A 20 -7.59 -4.99 14.06
C GLU A 20 -7.85 -4.70 12.57
N GLY A 21 -6.81 -4.31 11.82
CA GLY A 21 -6.92 -3.91 10.41
C GLY A 21 -7.03 -5.04 9.39
N ASN A 22 -7.27 -6.28 9.82
CA ASN A 22 -7.31 -7.44 8.93
C ASN A 22 -8.49 -7.36 7.95
N GLY A 23 -8.27 -7.84 6.73
CA GLY A 23 -9.33 -8.02 5.76
C GLY A 23 -9.96 -9.40 5.80
N THR A 24 -10.78 -9.68 4.79
CA THR A 24 -11.36 -10.99 4.50
C THR A 24 -10.67 -11.69 3.34
N ASN A 25 -9.86 -10.96 2.56
CA ASN A 25 -9.29 -11.43 1.30
C ASN A 25 -10.31 -12.08 0.34
N SER A 26 -11.58 -11.71 0.43
CA SER A 26 -12.66 -12.31 -0.38
C SER A 26 -12.53 -12.04 -1.88
N ALA A 27 -11.74 -11.05 -2.28
CA ALA A 27 -11.40 -10.78 -3.68
C ALA A 27 -10.16 -11.54 -4.19
N GLY A 28 -9.45 -12.28 -3.33
CA GLY A 28 -8.27 -13.08 -3.70
C GLY A 28 -6.99 -12.27 -3.94
N LEU A 29 -6.97 -10.96 -3.66
CA LEU A 29 -5.80 -10.12 -3.88
C LEU A 29 -4.70 -10.37 -2.83
N ASN A 30 -5.06 -10.64 -1.58
CA ASN A 30 -4.16 -10.94 -0.47
C ASN A 30 -3.12 -9.83 -0.20
N VAL A 31 -3.59 -8.60 0.03
CA VAL A 31 -2.71 -7.48 0.34
C VAL A 31 -2.14 -7.63 1.76
N LEU A 32 -0.82 -7.80 1.86
CA LEU A 32 -0.07 -7.88 3.11
C LEU A 32 0.37 -6.49 3.58
N PRO A 33 0.45 -6.23 4.89
CA PRO A 33 0.92 -4.95 5.43
C PRO A 33 2.44 -4.85 5.38
N SER A 34 2.99 -4.69 4.17
CA SER A 34 4.42 -4.70 3.88
C SER A 34 5.17 -3.43 4.29
N GLY A 35 4.46 -2.38 4.69
CA GLY A 35 5.05 -1.07 4.95
C GLY A 35 5.68 -0.49 3.68
N TYR A 36 6.79 0.23 3.86
CA TYR A 36 7.63 0.74 2.79
C TYR A 36 9.06 0.93 3.29
N ARG A 37 10.04 0.91 2.37
CA ARG A 37 11.44 1.21 2.71
C ARG A 37 11.70 2.71 2.59
N SER A 38 12.21 3.31 3.66
CA SER A 38 12.55 4.74 3.70
C SER A 38 13.69 5.09 2.73
N GLN A 39 13.68 6.31 2.20
CA GLN A 39 14.72 6.85 1.31
C GLN A 39 16.05 7.18 2.04
N TYR A 40 16.01 7.36 3.37
CA TYR A 40 17.16 7.82 4.15
C TYR A 40 18.26 6.76 4.27
N GLN A 41 19.51 7.18 4.53
CA GLN A 41 20.73 6.36 4.46
C GLN A 41 20.72 5.10 5.35
N ASN A 42 19.92 5.07 6.42
CA ASN A 42 19.77 3.90 7.30
C ASN A 42 18.57 3.01 6.94
N ALA A 43 17.94 3.27 5.77
CA ALA A 43 16.88 2.53 5.09
C ALA A 43 16.08 1.56 5.99
N VAL A 44 15.37 2.11 6.97
CA VAL A 44 14.50 1.34 7.85
C VAL A 44 13.20 1.04 7.11
N PHE A 45 12.65 -0.15 7.34
CA PHE A 45 11.28 -0.46 6.95
C PHE A 45 10.31 0.24 7.90
N GLU A 46 9.48 1.11 7.34
CA GLU A 46 8.50 1.87 8.08
C GLU A 46 7.10 1.26 7.92
N SER A 47 6.29 1.38 8.97
CA SER A 47 4.88 0.97 8.97
C SER A 47 4.62 -0.50 8.59
N LEU A 48 5.61 -1.37 8.78
CA LEU A 48 5.48 -2.82 8.65
C LEU A 48 4.41 -3.32 9.62
N GLY A 49 3.49 -4.16 9.14
CA GLY A 49 2.36 -4.63 9.93
C GLY A 49 1.17 -3.67 9.99
N TYR A 50 1.29 -2.43 9.50
CA TYR A 50 0.21 -1.42 9.62
C TYR A 50 -0.24 -0.80 8.30
N SER A 51 0.58 -0.87 7.26
CA SER A 51 0.25 -0.27 5.97
C SER A 51 0.82 -1.07 4.81
N ALA A 52 0.31 -0.83 3.60
CA ALA A 52 0.89 -1.33 2.37
C ALA A 52 0.79 -0.25 1.29
N HIS A 53 1.88 -0.03 0.55
CA HIS A 53 1.95 1.02 -0.47
C HIS A 53 2.41 0.44 -1.80
N PHE A 54 1.58 0.60 -2.82
CA PHE A 54 1.82 0.08 -4.16
C PHE A 54 2.11 1.19 -5.15
N TRP A 55 3.16 0.99 -5.95
CA TRP A 55 3.43 1.84 -7.11
C TRP A 55 2.24 1.81 -8.06
N SER A 56 1.78 2.97 -8.52
CA SER A 56 0.88 3.01 -9.69
C SER A 56 1.69 3.44 -10.90
N GLY A 57 1.45 2.81 -12.05
CA GLY A 57 2.18 3.07 -13.31
C GLY A 57 2.13 4.52 -13.83
N GLU A 58 1.48 5.42 -13.09
CA GLU A 58 1.25 6.82 -13.43
C GLU A 58 2.21 7.69 -12.62
N GLU A 59 3.15 8.33 -13.33
CA GLU A 59 4.05 9.31 -12.74
C GLU A 59 3.33 10.64 -12.51
N PHE A 60 3.72 11.36 -11.46
CA PHE A 60 3.26 12.73 -11.24
C PHE A 60 4.26 13.76 -11.74
N ASN A 61 5.54 13.58 -11.42
CA ASN A 61 6.65 14.39 -11.93
C ASN A 61 7.98 13.62 -11.83
N SER A 62 9.12 14.30 -12.02
CA SER A 62 10.46 13.70 -11.99
C SER A 62 10.81 13.03 -10.65
N GLY A 63 10.30 13.53 -9.53
CA GLY A 63 10.60 13.02 -8.18
C GLY A 63 9.47 12.23 -7.53
N MET A 64 8.24 12.31 -8.04
CA MET A 64 7.06 11.73 -7.38
C MET A 64 6.24 10.82 -8.29
N VAL A 65 5.63 9.81 -7.67
CA VAL A 65 4.71 8.87 -8.29
C VAL A 65 3.38 8.85 -7.54
N TRP A 66 2.29 8.54 -8.25
CA TRP A 66 1.06 8.13 -7.59
C TRP A 66 1.18 6.73 -6.99
N ILE A 67 0.60 6.54 -5.82
CA ILE A 67 0.53 5.23 -5.16
C ILE A 67 -0.91 4.84 -4.81
N ARG A 68 -1.09 3.56 -4.48
CA ARG A 68 -2.27 3.06 -3.76
C ARG A 68 -1.85 2.62 -2.37
N GLY A 69 -2.46 3.21 -1.35
CA GLY A 69 -2.21 2.94 0.06
C GLY A 69 -3.34 2.13 0.68
N PHE A 70 -2.96 1.19 1.53
CA PHE A 70 -3.84 0.43 2.42
C PHE A 70 -3.36 0.64 3.84
N ASP A 71 -4.30 0.82 4.76
CA ASP A 71 -4.08 0.91 6.20
C ASP A 71 -5.11 0.05 6.97
N GLY A 72 -5.20 0.26 8.28
CA GLY A 72 -6.21 -0.40 9.11
C GLY A 72 -7.66 -0.10 8.74
N SER A 73 -7.92 0.93 7.92
CA SER A 73 -9.27 1.32 7.52
C SER A 73 -9.82 0.48 6.36
N GLU A 74 -11.08 0.75 6.01
CA GLU A 74 -11.76 0.11 4.89
C GLU A 74 -11.51 0.82 3.54
N ASN A 75 -10.77 1.93 3.57
CA ASN A 75 -10.51 2.78 2.40
C ASN A 75 -9.23 2.38 1.68
N ILE A 76 -9.22 2.62 0.37
CA ILE A 76 -7.99 2.65 -0.42
C ILE A 76 -7.66 4.10 -0.73
N ASP A 77 -6.47 4.52 -0.30
CA ASP A 77 -6.00 5.88 -0.52
C ASP A 77 -5.18 6.01 -1.80
N ARG A 78 -5.34 7.16 -2.46
CA ARG A 78 -4.45 7.59 -3.55
C ARG A 78 -3.66 8.82 -3.11
N ASN A 79 -2.35 8.62 -3.00
CA ASN A 79 -1.39 9.62 -2.51
C ASN A 79 -0.19 9.74 -3.47
N LEU A 80 0.62 10.78 -3.25
CA LEU A 80 1.92 10.96 -3.91
C LEU A 80 3.02 10.46 -2.99
N PHE A 81 4.03 9.83 -3.56
CA PHE A 81 5.22 9.38 -2.84
C PHE A 81 6.47 9.68 -3.66
N ALA A 82 7.60 9.88 -3.00
CA ALA A 82 8.86 10.08 -3.71
C ALA A 82 9.35 8.74 -4.30
N LYS A 83 9.95 8.80 -5.50
CA LYS A 83 10.32 7.63 -6.30
C LYS A 83 11.46 6.80 -5.70
N ASP A 84 12.20 7.36 -4.75
CA ASP A 84 13.34 6.78 -4.04
C ASP A 84 12.96 5.92 -2.83
N PHE A 85 11.68 5.93 -2.42
CA PHE A 85 11.15 4.97 -1.45
C PHE A 85 10.96 3.58 -2.07
N GLY A 86 11.28 2.53 -1.30
CA GLY A 86 10.98 1.17 -1.71
C GLY A 86 9.51 0.84 -1.49
N LEU A 87 8.74 0.85 -2.58
CA LEU A 87 7.31 0.55 -2.60
C LEU A 87 7.05 -0.87 -3.12
N SER A 88 5.90 -1.45 -2.75
CA SER A 88 5.50 -2.75 -3.26
C SER A 88 5.07 -2.65 -4.73
N ILE A 89 5.42 -3.67 -5.52
CA ILE A 89 4.93 -3.85 -6.89
C ILE A 89 4.14 -5.15 -6.97
N ARG A 90 3.14 -5.19 -7.85
CA ARG A 90 2.42 -6.43 -8.16
C ARG A 90 2.35 -6.57 -9.67
N CYS A 91 2.84 -7.69 -10.18
CA CYS A 91 2.67 -8.04 -11.58
C CYS A 91 1.20 -8.39 -11.83
N ILE A 92 0.62 -7.84 -12.89
CA ILE A 92 -0.68 -8.25 -13.42
C ILE A 92 -0.36 -9.24 -14.54
N LYS A 93 -1.03 -10.40 -14.53
CA LYS A 93 -0.97 -11.33 -15.64
C LYS A 93 -2.11 -10.96 -16.60
N ASP A 94 -1.77 -10.64 -17.83
CA ASP A 94 -2.71 -10.47 -18.94
C ASP A 94 -3.23 -11.82 -19.45
#